data_AF-A0A1E2WYP9-F1
#
_entry.id   AF-A0A1E2WYP9-F1
#
_cell.length_a   1.000
_cell.length_b   1.000
_cell.length_c   1.000
_cell.angle_alpha   90.00
_cell.angle_beta   90.00
_cell.angle_gamma   90.00
#
_symmetry.space_group_name_H-M   'P 1'
#
loop_
_entity.id
_entity.type
_entity.pdbx_description
1 polymer ?
#
loop_
_entity_poly.entity_id
_entity_poly.type
_entity_poly.pdbx_seq_one_letter_code
_entity_poly.pdbx_strand_id
1 'polypeptide(L)'
;MNELAKEYPFVHVYAQQKLRQPVIIKASTEGLCVLLNAIVTAIAYQENNGTAEVFDGDAEAYEVIVKVVNTHDELSPVPYQIEKQ
;
A
#
# COMPACT_ATOMS: atom_id res chain seq x y z
N MET A 1 8.62 14.39 18.20
CA MET A 1 7.77 13.91 17.10
C MET A 1 6.93 15.09 16.65
N ASN A 2 7.04 15.49 15.38
CA ASN A 2 6.05 16.38 14.79
C ASN A 2 4.83 15.51 14.50
N GLU A 3 3.77 15.68 15.27
CA GLU A 3 2.49 15.03 14.97
C GLU A 3 1.94 15.70 13.70
N LEU A 4 2.00 14.99 12.58
CA LEU A 4 1.30 15.40 11.36
C LEU A 4 -0.21 15.43 11.65
N ALA A 5 -0.90 16.45 11.13
CA ALA A 5 -2.34 16.60 11.32
C ALA A 5 -3.12 15.41 10.76
N LYS A 6 -4.30 15.09 11.31
CA LYS A 6 -5.14 13.96 10.84
C LYS A 6 -5.57 14.07 9.37
N GLU A 7 -5.49 15.26 8.80
CA GLU A 7 -5.81 15.57 7.40
C GLU A 7 -4.77 15.00 6.40
N TYR A 8 -3.60 14.58 6.88
CA TYR A 8 -2.64 13.88 6.04
C TYR A 8 -3.11 12.44 5.76
N PRO A 9 -2.81 11.90 4.56
CA PRO A 9 -3.20 10.55 4.21
C PRO A 9 -2.29 9.54 4.91
N PHE A 10 -2.70 9.04 6.07
CA PHE A 10 -1.93 8.02 6.78
C PHE A 10 -2.38 6.63 6.42
N VAL A 11 -1.44 5.73 6.18
CA VAL A 11 -1.70 4.31 5.94
C VAL A 11 -0.59 3.47 6.56
N HIS A 12 -0.97 2.43 7.30
CA HIS A 12 -0.06 1.39 7.75
C HIS A 12 -0.67 0.02 7.42
N VAL A 13 0.11 -0.82 6.72
CA VAL A 13 -0.30 -2.18 6.33
C VAL A 13 0.52 -3.19 7.13
N TYR A 14 -0.16 -3.91 8.01
CA TYR A 14 0.43 -5.03 8.74
C TYR A 14 0.26 -6.30 7.91
N ALA A 15 1.33 -6.67 7.20
CA ALA A 15 1.35 -7.90 6.44
C ALA A 15 1.18 -9.13 7.34
N GLN A 16 0.61 -10.18 6.74
CA GLN A 16 0.40 -11.46 7.40
C GLN A 16 1.73 -12.09 7.82
N GLN A 17 1.92 -12.35 9.12
CA GLN A 17 3.12 -13.00 9.63
C GLN A 17 3.03 -14.54 9.62
N LYS A 18 1.80 -15.09 9.62
CA LYS A 18 1.54 -16.53 9.59
C LYS A 18 0.34 -16.85 8.70
N LEU A 19 0.36 -18.02 8.06
CA LEU A 19 -0.78 -18.58 7.33
C LEU A 19 -2.09 -18.44 8.13
N ARG A 20 -3.13 -17.95 7.44
CA ARG A 20 -4.49 -17.67 7.96
C ARG A 20 -4.65 -16.50 8.95
N GLN A 21 -3.60 -15.74 9.29
CA GLN A 21 -3.78 -14.46 9.96
C GLN A 21 -4.32 -13.37 8.99
N PRO A 22 -5.21 -12.48 9.46
CA PRO A 22 -5.68 -11.36 8.64
C PRO A 22 -4.56 -10.35 8.38
N VAL A 23 -4.59 -9.73 7.20
CA VAL A 23 -3.86 -8.49 6.94
C VAL A 23 -4.65 -7.35 7.57
N ILE A 24 -3.98 -6.46 8.30
CA ILE A 24 -4.62 -5.32 8.95
C ILE A 24 -4.15 -4.05 8.25
N ILE A 25 -5.10 -3.22 7.79
CA ILE A 25 -4.82 -1.88 7.27
C ILE A 25 -5.40 -0.88 8.27
N LYS A 26 -4.55 0.01 8.79
CA LYS A 26 -4.97 1.16 9.61
C LYS A 26 -4.68 2.43 8.84
N ALA A 27 -5.66 3.31 8.71
CA ALA A 27 -5.53 4.51 7.92
C ALA A 27 -6.47 5.63 8.41
N SER A 28 -6.12 6.88 8.11
CA SER A 28 -7.05 8.01 8.19
C SER A 28 -8.08 7.92 7.07
N THR A 29 -9.14 8.73 7.12
CA THR A 29 -10.13 8.80 6.05
C THR A 29 -9.47 9.15 4.71
N GLU A 30 -8.56 10.13 4.75
CA GLU A 30 -7.78 10.62 3.63
C GLU A 30 -6.85 9.53 3.09
N GLY A 31 -6.20 8.78 3.98
CA GLY A 31 -5.39 7.61 3.63
C GLY A 31 -6.19 6.53 2.90
N LEU A 32 -7.40 6.22 3.37
CA LEU A 32 -8.29 5.28 2.70
C LEU A 32 -8.75 5.81 1.33
N CYS A 33 -9.04 7.10 1.22
CA CYS A 33 -9.45 7.71 -0.05
C CYS A 33 -8.34 7.64 -1.10
N VAL A 34 -7.10 7.98 -0.77
CA VAL A 34 -5.99 7.90 -1.73
C VAL A 34 -5.68 6.45 -2.10
N LEU A 35 -5.77 5.51 -1.16
CA LEU A 35 -5.59 4.09 -1.43
C LEU A 35 -6.69 3.55 -2.36
N LEU A 36 -7.95 3.89 -2.12
CA LEU A 36 -9.07 3.53 -3.00
C LEU A 36 -8.88 4.10 -4.41
N ASN A 37 -8.42 5.36 -4.51
CA ASN A 37 -8.13 5.97 -5.80
C ASN A 37 -7.02 5.23 -6.57
N ALA A 38 -5.93 4.84 -5.89
CA ALA A 38 -4.88 4.04 -6.49
C ALA A 38 -5.41 2.67 -6.97
N ILE A 39 -6.22 2.00 -6.16
CA ILE A 39 -6.84 0.72 -6.54
C ILE A 39 -7.73 0.88 -7.79
N VAL A 40 -8.63 1.87 -7.80
CA VAL A 40 -9.50 2.14 -8.94
C VAL A 40 -8.70 2.48 -10.18
N THR A 41 -7.65 3.29 -10.04
CA THR A 41 -6.75 3.66 -11.15
C THR A 41 -6.07 2.43 -11.75
N ALA A 42 -5.50 1.55 -10.92
CA ALA A 42 -4.84 0.33 -11.38
C ALA A 42 -5.81 -0.60 -12.13
N ILE A 43 -7.07 -0.67 -11.70
CA ILE A 43 -8.10 -1.51 -12.32
C ILE A 43 -8.59 -0.90 -13.64
N ALA A 44 -8.86 0.41 -13.65
CA ALA A 44 -9.45 1.10 -14.80
C ALA A 44 -8.43 1.32 -15.93
N TYR A 45 -7.15 1.50 -15.60
CA TYR A 45 -6.08 1.81 -16.53
C TYR A 45 -4.98 0.77 -16.45
N GLN A 46 -5.23 -0.43 -16.98
CA GLN A 46 -4.33 -1.61 -16.82
C GLN A 46 -2.90 -1.42 -17.35
N GLU A 47 -2.68 -0.46 -18.25
CA GLU A 47 -1.32 -0.10 -18.72
C GLU A 47 -0.54 0.77 -17.71
N ASN A 48 -1.21 1.29 -16.68
CA ASN A 48 -0.65 2.13 -15.64
C ASN A 48 -0.83 1.48 -14.26
N ASN A 49 0.18 1.62 -13.40
CA ASN A 49 0.00 1.29 -11.99
C ASN A 49 -0.89 2.34 -11.33
N GLY A 50 -1.64 1.93 -10.31
CA GLY A 50 -2.19 2.85 -9.34
C GLY A 50 -1.10 3.29 -8.38
N THR A 51 -0.96 4.58 -8.12
CA THR A 51 0.00 5.10 -7.13
C THR A 51 -0.69 5.99 -6.11
N ALA A 52 -0.21 5.98 -4.88
CA ALA A 52 -0.62 6.90 -3.82
C ALA A 52 0.59 7.27 -2.96
N GLU A 53 0.70 8.55 -2.60
CA GLU A 53 1.65 9.01 -1.59
C GLU A 53 0.94 9.09 -0.23
N VAL A 54 1.52 8.46 0.78
CA VAL A 54 0.96 8.33 2.13
C VAL A 54 2.03 8.54 3.19
N PHE A 55 1.59 8.77 4.42
CA PHE A 55 2.48 8.81 5.58
C PHE A 55 2.26 7.59 6.46
N ASP A 56 3.32 7.11 7.09
CA ASP A 56 3.23 6.05 8.10
C ASP A 56 2.99 6.62 9.51
N GLY A 57 3.05 5.75 10.52
CA GLY A 57 2.83 6.13 11.92
C GLY A 57 3.92 7.03 12.51
N ASP A 58 5.09 7.06 11.89
CA ASP A 58 6.26 7.86 12.29
C ASP A 58 6.39 9.15 11.46
N ALA A 59 5.36 9.47 10.67
CA ALA A 59 5.29 10.63 9.78
C ALA A 59 6.32 10.61 8.63
N GLU A 60 6.78 9.44 8.24
CA GLU A 60 7.62 9.24 7.06
C GLU A 60 6.76 9.06 5.80
N ALA A 61 7.20 9.66 4.68
CA ALA A 61 6.46 9.59 3.42
C ALA A 61 6.83 8.32 2.64
N TYR A 62 5.80 7.63 2.14
CA TYR A 62 5.92 6.39 1.36
C TYR A 62 5.06 6.46 0.10
N GLU A 63 5.53 5.79 -0.95
CA GLU A 63 4.74 5.51 -2.15
C GLU A 63 4.13 4.11 -2.07
N VAL A 64 2.81 4.03 -2.24
CA VAL A 64 2.07 2.77 -2.40
C VAL A 64 1.81 2.57 -3.89
N ILE A 65 2.36 1.47 -4.43
CA ILE A 65 2.14 1.07 -5.82
C ILE A 65 1.18 -0.12 -5.85
N VAL A 66 0.02 0.06 -6.48
CA VAL A 66 -0.98 -0.97 -6.73
C VAL A 66 -0.86 -1.45 -8.17
N LYS A 67 -0.60 -2.75 -8.35
CA LYS A 67 -0.51 -3.41 -9.65
C LYS A 67 -1.58 -4.49 -9.77
N VAL A 68 -2.27 -4.53 -10.90
CA VAL A 68 -3.12 -5.67 -11.25
C VAL A 68 -2.24 -6.71 -11.92
N VAL A 69 -2.25 -7.93 -11.38
CA VAL A 69 -1.49 -9.07 -11.90
C VAL A 69 -2.46 -10.16 -12.35
N ASN A 70 -2.08 -10.92 -13.37
CA ASN A 70 -2.95 -11.91 -14.00
C ASN A 70 -2.56 -13.35 -13.61
N THR A 71 -1.34 -13.55 -13.13
CA THR A 71 -0.82 -14.88 -12.77
C THR A 71 -0.33 -14.92 -11.33
N HIS A 72 -0.28 -16.14 -10.77
CA HIS A 72 0.29 -16.33 -9.45
C HIS A 72 1.80 -16.04 -9.43
N ASP A 73 2.49 -16.34 -10.52
CA ASP A 73 3.93 -16.11 -10.65
C ASP A 73 4.26 -14.60 -10.61
N GLU A 74 3.40 -13.74 -11.16
CA GLU A 74 3.55 -12.28 -11.09
C GLU A 74 3.41 -11.70 -9.66
N LEU A 75 2.86 -12.47 -8.71
CA LEU A 75 2.84 -12.07 -7.29
C LEU A 75 4.19 -12.29 -6.59
N SER A 76 5.16 -12.92 -7.26
CA SER A 76 6.44 -13.33 -6.69
C SER A 76 7.62 -12.92 -7.61
N PRO A 77 8.82 -12.63 -7.08
CA PRO A 77 9.12 -12.46 -5.67
C PRO A 77 8.54 -11.15 -5.14
N VAL A 78 8.04 -11.17 -3.91
CA VAL A 78 7.70 -9.94 -3.18
C VAL A 78 8.99 -9.18 -2.83
N PRO A 79 8.97 -7.84 -2.71
CA PRO A 79 10.18 -7.01 -2.64
C PRO A 79 11.25 -7.46 -1.61
N TYR A 80 10.84 -7.92 -0.43
CA TYR A 80 11.77 -8.40 0.62
C TYR A 80 12.45 -9.75 0.30
N GLN A 81 12.00 -10.46 -0.73
CA GLN A 81 12.67 -11.65 -1.26
C GLN A 81 13.77 -11.29 -2.28
N ILE A 82 13.70 -10.10 -2.86
CA ILE A 82 14.71 -9.57 -3.78
C ILE A 82 15.92 -9.04 -2.98
N GLU A 83 15.69 -8.42 -1.83
CA GLU A 83 16.76 -7.91 -0.95
C GLU A 83 17.66 -8.98 -0.31
N LYS A 84 17.29 -10.27 -0.44
CA LYS A 84 18.04 -11.42 0.11
C LYS A 84 18.87 -12.19 -0.92
N GLN A 85 18.95 -11.70 -2.17
CA GLN A 85 19.84 -12.22 -3.22
C GLN A 85 21.04 -11.30 -3.41
#